data_AF-A0A529LUN1-F1
#
_entry.id   AF-A0A529LUN1-F1
#
_cell.length_a   1.000
_cell.length_b   1.000
_cell.length_c   1.000
_cell.angle_alpha   90.00
_cell.angle_beta   90.00
_cell.angle_gamma   90.00
#
_symmetry.space_group_name_H-M   'P 1'
#
loop_
_entity.id
_entity.type
_entity.pdbx_description
1 polymer ?
#
loop_
_entity_poly.entity_id
_entity_poly.type
_entity_poly.pdbx_seq_one_letter_code
_entity_poly.pdbx_strand_id
1 'polypeptide(L)'
;MMEDTAGRIMVRAAMKAPYLERDEEHRLALLWKENNDQNALHSITVAHMRLVISMASKFRHYGLPLGDLVQEGHVGLLEAAARFEPEREVRFSTYATWWIRASMQDYILRNWSIVRGGTSSAQKALFFNLRRLRARLANGTEPLSNATLYREVSEALGVSEADVAMMDSRLSAPDSSLNMPIADVAGSTERMDFLISDDPLPDEIVGDKIDVARRSLWLREALRALNAR
;
A
#
# COMPACT_ATOMS: atom_id res chain seq x y z
N MET A 1 18.47 -13.95 1.56
CA MET A 1 18.76 -15.19 0.80
C MET A 1 17.69 -16.28 0.92
N MET A 2 16.81 -16.28 1.94
CA MET A 2 15.75 -17.30 2.10
C MET A 2 14.46 -17.04 1.29
N GLU A 3 14.13 -15.79 0.94
CA GLU A 3 12.92 -15.45 0.16
C GLU A 3 12.91 -16.06 -1.27
N ASP A 4 14.08 -16.26 -1.87
CA ASP A 4 14.20 -16.75 -3.25
C ASP A 4 13.95 -18.28 -3.36
N THR A 5 14.18 -19.05 -2.29
CA THR A 5 13.96 -20.51 -2.32
C THR A 5 12.48 -20.86 -2.33
N ALA A 6 11.67 -20.21 -1.48
CA ALA A 6 10.22 -20.45 -1.43
C ALA A 6 9.52 -20.03 -2.73
N GLY A 7 9.88 -18.86 -3.28
CA GLY A 7 9.35 -18.40 -4.56
C GLY A 7 9.66 -19.37 -5.71
N ARG A 8 10.89 -19.91 -5.77
CA ARG A 8 11.28 -20.90 -6.78
C ARG A 8 10.51 -22.22 -6.66
N ILE A 9 10.28 -22.70 -5.43
CA ILE A 9 9.49 -23.93 -5.19
C ILE A 9 8.05 -23.72 -5.69
N MET A 10 7.45 -22.58 -5.36
CA MET A 10 6.09 -22.26 -5.76
C MET A 10 5.93 -22.14 -7.28
N VAL A 11 6.86 -21.45 -7.96
CA VAL A 11 6.87 -21.37 -9.43
C VAL A 11 7.02 -22.76 -10.05
N ARG A 12 7.89 -23.62 -9.48
CA ARG A 12 8.07 -24.99 -9.97
C ARG A 12 6.82 -25.84 -9.80
N ALA A 13 6.10 -25.70 -8.67
CA ALA A 13 4.83 -26.35 -8.46
C ALA A 13 3.77 -25.87 -9.46
N ALA A 14 3.65 -24.56 -9.66
CA ALA A 14 2.73 -23.97 -10.62
C ALA A 14 3.01 -24.40 -12.07
N MET A 15 4.29 -24.58 -12.46
CA MET A 15 4.65 -25.07 -13.79
C MET A 15 4.36 -26.57 -13.99
N LYS A 16 4.33 -27.36 -12.92
CA LYS A 16 3.97 -28.79 -12.96
C LYS A 16 2.45 -29.01 -12.96
N ALA A 17 1.67 -28.02 -12.54
CA ALA A 17 0.22 -28.13 -12.51
C ALA A 17 -0.35 -28.34 -13.92
N PRO A 18 -1.32 -29.26 -14.09
CA PRO A 18 -1.95 -29.50 -15.38
C PRO A 18 -2.80 -28.31 -15.82
N TYR A 19 -2.92 -28.11 -17.12
CA TYR A 19 -3.94 -27.24 -17.67
C TYR A 19 -5.28 -27.95 -17.67
N LEU A 20 -6.34 -27.23 -17.32
CA LEU A 20 -7.70 -27.73 -17.38
C LEU A 20 -8.32 -27.33 -18.71
N GLU A 21 -8.84 -28.34 -19.41
CA GLU A 21 -9.74 -28.13 -20.53
C GLU A 21 -11.07 -27.53 -20.05
N ARG A 22 -11.83 -26.94 -20.97
CA ARG A 22 -13.08 -26.23 -20.64
C ARG A 22 -14.08 -27.12 -19.89
N ASP A 23 -14.25 -28.36 -20.34
CA ASP A 23 -15.23 -29.28 -19.77
C ASP A 23 -14.81 -29.75 -18.38
N GLU A 24 -13.52 -29.96 -18.16
CA GLU A 24 -12.98 -30.35 -16.86
C GLU A 24 -13.05 -29.20 -15.86
N GLU A 25 -12.74 -27.98 -16.27
CA GLU A 25 -12.91 -26.77 -15.47
C GLU A 25 -14.37 -26.59 -15.04
N HIS A 26 -15.32 -26.80 -15.96
CA HIS A 26 -16.75 -26.72 -15.67
C HIS A 26 -17.20 -27.80 -14.70
N ARG A 27 -16.77 -29.06 -14.91
CA ARG A 27 -17.08 -30.20 -14.03
C ARG A 27 -16.60 -29.95 -12.61
N LEU A 28 -15.36 -29.51 -12.43
CA LEU A 28 -14.81 -29.20 -11.11
C LEU A 28 -15.55 -28.03 -10.46
N ALA A 29 -15.97 -27.03 -11.24
CA ALA A 29 -16.68 -25.86 -10.73
C ALA A 29 -18.09 -26.22 -10.25
N LEU A 30 -18.78 -27.14 -10.96
CA LEU A 30 -20.06 -27.70 -10.52
C LEU A 30 -19.90 -28.50 -9.22
N LEU A 31 -18.91 -29.40 -9.15
CA LEU A 31 -18.64 -30.17 -7.92
C LEU A 31 -18.38 -29.28 -6.71
N TRP A 32 -17.63 -28.19 -6.91
CA TRP A 32 -17.43 -27.20 -5.87
C TRP A 32 -18.72 -26.50 -5.47
N LYS A 33 -19.51 -26.00 -6.43
CA LYS A 33 -20.75 -25.25 -6.17
C LYS A 33 -21.84 -26.09 -5.50
N GLU A 34 -22.03 -27.33 -5.95
CA GLU A 34 -23.12 -28.20 -5.49
C GLU A 34 -22.77 -28.97 -4.22
N ASN A 35 -21.55 -29.52 -4.16
CA ASN A 35 -21.16 -30.47 -3.12
C ASN A 35 -20.12 -29.91 -2.15
N ASN A 36 -19.66 -28.66 -2.35
CA ASN A 36 -18.59 -28.05 -1.57
C ASN A 36 -17.31 -28.92 -1.54
N ASP A 37 -17.02 -29.60 -2.65
CA ASP A 37 -15.92 -30.56 -2.79
C ASP A 37 -14.56 -29.85 -2.75
N GLN A 38 -13.83 -30.05 -1.64
CA GLN A 38 -12.52 -29.44 -1.42
C GLN A 38 -11.46 -29.92 -2.42
N ASN A 39 -11.57 -31.15 -2.92
CA ASN A 39 -10.64 -31.67 -3.94
C ASN A 39 -10.85 -30.95 -5.27
N ALA A 40 -12.12 -30.65 -5.61
CA ALA A 40 -12.45 -29.90 -6.81
C ALA A 40 -11.92 -28.46 -6.73
N LEU A 41 -12.13 -27.78 -5.59
CA LEU A 41 -11.58 -26.45 -5.34
C LEU A 41 -10.05 -26.44 -5.42
N HIS A 42 -9.39 -27.42 -4.78
CA HIS A 42 -7.94 -27.53 -4.82
C HIS A 42 -7.43 -27.70 -6.24
N SER A 43 -8.07 -28.58 -7.02
CA SER A 43 -7.69 -28.86 -8.42
C SER A 43 -7.82 -27.63 -9.32
N ILE A 44 -8.94 -26.89 -9.21
CA ILE A 44 -9.15 -25.63 -9.93
C ILE A 44 -8.09 -24.60 -9.54
N THR A 45 -7.86 -24.43 -8.24
CA THR A 45 -6.95 -23.40 -7.72
C THR A 45 -5.50 -23.68 -8.14
N VAL A 46 -5.06 -24.93 -8.04
CA VAL A 46 -3.70 -25.36 -8.44
C VAL A 46 -3.47 -25.16 -9.94
N ALA A 47 -4.45 -25.50 -10.78
CA ALA A 47 -4.35 -25.28 -12.22
C ALA A 47 -4.21 -23.79 -12.60
N HIS A 48 -4.77 -22.89 -11.79
CA HIS A 48 -4.76 -21.44 -12.02
C HIS A 48 -3.61 -20.69 -11.33
N MET A 49 -2.70 -21.37 -10.62
CA MET A 49 -1.54 -20.73 -9.96
C MET A 49 -0.70 -19.88 -10.93
N ARG A 50 -0.56 -20.34 -12.18
CA ARG A 50 0.21 -19.63 -13.22
C ARG A 50 -0.41 -18.28 -13.58
N LEU A 51 -1.75 -18.21 -13.63
CA LEU A 51 -2.47 -16.96 -13.84
C LEU A 51 -2.15 -15.98 -12.71
N VAL A 52 -2.24 -16.42 -11.46
CA VAL A 52 -1.94 -15.59 -10.28
C VAL A 52 -0.51 -15.06 -10.34
N ILE A 53 0.48 -15.91 -10.60
CA ILE A 53 1.90 -15.51 -10.70
C ILE A 53 2.12 -14.49 -11.84
N SER A 54 1.47 -14.71 -13.00
CA SER A 54 1.56 -13.78 -14.13
C SER A 54 0.98 -12.40 -13.81
N MET A 55 -0.07 -12.36 -13.00
CA MET A 55 -0.71 -11.12 -12.57
C MET A 55 0.11 -10.40 -11.51
N ALA A 56 0.62 -11.11 -10.51
CA ALA A 56 1.48 -10.56 -9.46
C ALA A 56 2.75 -9.92 -10.03
N SER A 57 3.30 -10.50 -11.09
CA SER A 57 4.50 -9.97 -11.77
C SER A 57 4.29 -8.55 -12.32
N LYS A 58 3.05 -8.15 -12.66
CA LYS A 58 2.72 -6.80 -13.12
C LYS A 58 2.73 -5.75 -12.01
N PHE A 59 2.83 -6.16 -10.74
CA PHE A 59 2.85 -5.28 -9.57
C PHE A 59 4.23 -5.21 -8.90
N ARG A 60 5.27 -5.81 -9.49
CA ARG A 60 6.64 -5.82 -8.92
C ARG A 60 7.21 -4.42 -8.68
N HIS A 61 6.80 -3.43 -9.47
CA HIS A 61 7.30 -2.05 -9.41
C HIS A 61 6.89 -1.26 -8.16
N TYR A 62 6.00 -1.82 -7.32
CA TYR A 62 5.53 -1.20 -6.09
C TYR A 62 6.44 -1.49 -4.87
N GLY A 63 7.51 -2.27 -5.03
CA GLY A 63 8.49 -2.52 -3.96
C GLY A 63 8.05 -3.54 -2.91
N LEU A 64 6.91 -4.20 -3.10
CA LEU A 64 6.41 -5.25 -2.20
C LEU A 64 6.97 -6.63 -2.59
N PRO A 65 7.15 -7.54 -1.61
CA PRO A 65 7.58 -8.90 -1.89
C PRO A 65 6.64 -9.60 -2.86
N LEU A 66 7.20 -10.22 -3.90
CA LEU A 66 6.40 -10.92 -4.92
C LEU A 66 5.64 -12.11 -4.32
N GLY A 67 6.22 -12.78 -3.32
CA GLY A 67 5.57 -13.89 -2.61
C GLY A 67 4.24 -13.45 -2.00
N ASP A 68 4.22 -12.32 -1.30
CA ASP A 68 3.00 -11.80 -0.67
C ASP A 68 1.95 -11.42 -1.72
N LEU A 69 2.36 -10.77 -2.81
CA LEU A 69 1.46 -10.45 -3.92
C LEU A 69 0.82 -11.70 -4.52
N VAL A 70 1.60 -12.78 -4.67
CA VAL A 70 1.09 -14.06 -5.14
C VAL A 70 0.12 -14.65 -4.13
N GLN A 71 0.42 -14.61 -2.83
CA GLN A 71 -0.46 -15.13 -1.79
C GLN A 71 -1.80 -14.40 -1.75
N GLU A 72 -1.79 -13.06 -1.79
CA GLU A 72 -3.01 -12.25 -1.90
C GLU A 72 -3.77 -12.56 -3.18
N GLY A 73 -3.05 -12.74 -4.28
CA GLY A 73 -3.65 -13.24 -5.52
C GLY A 73 -4.38 -14.58 -5.38
N HIS A 74 -3.88 -15.50 -4.54
CA HIS A 74 -4.58 -16.74 -4.23
C HIS A 74 -5.82 -16.52 -3.37
N VAL A 75 -5.79 -15.57 -2.43
CA VAL A 75 -6.99 -15.15 -1.68
C VAL A 75 -8.07 -14.66 -2.65
N GLY A 76 -7.72 -13.81 -3.60
CA GLY A 76 -8.64 -13.38 -4.67
C GLY A 76 -9.12 -14.53 -5.56
N LEU A 77 -8.26 -15.50 -5.88
CA LEU A 77 -8.64 -16.69 -6.64
C LEU A 77 -9.66 -17.57 -5.89
N LEU A 78 -9.48 -17.75 -4.58
CA LEU A 78 -10.42 -18.49 -3.73
C LEU A 78 -11.76 -17.75 -3.61
N GLU A 79 -11.73 -16.42 -3.50
CA GLU A 79 -12.95 -15.61 -3.49
C GLU A 79 -13.69 -15.69 -4.83
N ALA A 80 -12.97 -15.74 -5.95
CA ALA A 80 -13.55 -16.00 -7.25
C ALA A 80 -14.21 -17.39 -7.30
N ALA A 81 -13.54 -18.44 -6.83
CA ALA A 81 -14.09 -19.79 -6.82
C ALA A 81 -15.36 -19.89 -5.96
N ALA A 82 -15.41 -19.20 -4.82
CA ALA A 82 -16.58 -19.17 -3.95
C ALA A 82 -17.82 -18.50 -4.59
N ARG A 83 -17.62 -17.54 -5.50
CA ARG A 83 -18.70 -16.75 -6.12
C ARG A 83 -18.96 -17.09 -7.58
N PHE A 84 -18.22 -18.04 -8.14
CA PHE A 84 -18.30 -18.37 -9.56
C PHE A 84 -19.61 -19.11 -9.88
N GLU A 85 -20.25 -18.71 -10.98
CA GLU A 85 -21.48 -19.34 -11.48
C GLU A 85 -21.17 -20.09 -12.80
N PRO A 86 -21.06 -21.44 -12.78
CA PRO A 86 -20.69 -22.23 -13.95
C PRO A 86 -21.70 -22.12 -15.12
N GLU A 87 -22.95 -21.81 -14.81
CA GLU A 87 -24.07 -21.69 -15.77
C GLU A 87 -23.89 -20.53 -16.76
N ARG A 88 -23.04 -19.54 -16.47
CA ARG A 88 -22.86 -18.34 -17.31
C ARG A 88 -21.99 -18.57 -18.55
N GLU A 89 -21.62 -19.81 -18.88
CA GLU A 89 -20.78 -20.24 -20.02
C GLU A 89 -19.42 -19.54 -20.19
N VAL A 90 -19.00 -18.70 -19.25
CA VAL A 90 -17.70 -18.02 -19.25
C VAL A 90 -16.61 -18.88 -18.62
N ARG A 91 -15.38 -18.76 -19.13
CA ARG A 91 -14.21 -19.41 -18.51
C ARG A 91 -13.97 -18.89 -17.10
N PHE A 92 -13.63 -19.79 -16.18
CA PHE A 92 -13.35 -19.43 -14.78
C PHE A 92 -12.19 -18.42 -14.70
N SER A 93 -11.13 -18.61 -15.50
CA SER A 93 -9.99 -17.70 -15.58
C SER A 93 -10.37 -16.25 -15.88
N THR A 94 -11.36 -16.02 -16.75
CA THR A 94 -11.87 -14.68 -17.08
C THR A 94 -12.50 -14.01 -15.87
N TYR A 95 -13.30 -14.76 -15.11
CA TYR A 95 -13.95 -14.27 -13.89
C TYR A 95 -12.93 -14.04 -12.77
N ALA A 96 -12.06 -15.02 -12.53
CA ALA A 96 -11.04 -14.98 -11.49
C ALA A 96 -10.06 -13.83 -11.65
N THR A 97 -9.74 -13.44 -12.89
CA THR A 97 -8.86 -12.30 -13.17
C THR A 97 -9.30 -11.01 -12.48
N TRP A 98 -10.61 -10.77 -12.32
CA TRP A 98 -11.09 -9.57 -11.62
C TRP A 98 -10.80 -9.61 -10.12
N TRP A 99 -11.12 -10.72 -9.47
CA TRP A 99 -10.90 -10.92 -8.03
C TRP A 99 -9.42 -10.96 -7.66
N ILE A 100 -8.61 -11.69 -8.44
CA ILE A 100 -7.16 -11.74 -8.26
C ILE A 100 -6.57 -10.32 -8.31
N ARG A 101 -6.98 -9.52 -9.32
CA ARG A 101 -6.50 -8.14 -9.45
C ARG A 101 -6.96 -7.28 -8.27
N ALA A 102 -8.23 -7.36 -7.91
CA ALA A 102 -8.80 -6.54 -6.84
C ALA A 102 -8.12 -6.81 -5.49
N SER A 103 -7.91 -8.09 -5.15
CA SER A 103 -7.24 -8.50 -3.92
C SER A 103 -5.77 -8.01 -3.88
N MET A 104 -5.00 -8.21 -4.97
CA MET A 104 -3.64 -7.68 -5.05
C MET A 104 -3.61 -6.15 -4.94
N GLN A 105 -4.52 -5.44 -5.61
CA GLN A 105 -4.58 -3.98 -5.56
C GLN A 105 -4.91 -3.47 -4.15
N ASP A 106 -5.81 -4.14 -3.44
CA ASP A 106 -6.15 -3.79 -2.06
C ASP A 106 -4.96 -4.01 -1.12
N TYR A 107 -4.23 -5.13 -1.27
CA TYR A 107 -3.00 -5.38 -0.53
C TYR A 107 -1.95 -4.30 -0.78
N ILE A 108 -1.72 -3.93 -2.04
CA ILE A 108 -0.74 -2.90 -2.41
C ILE A 108 -1.09 -1.58 -1.73
N LEU A 109 -2.35 -1.14 -1.82
CA LEU A 109 -2.77 0.13 -1.22
C LEU A 109 -2.62 0.17 0.30
N ARG A 110 -2.79 -0.98 0.97
CA ARG A 110 -2.68 -1.08 2.43
C ARG A 110 -1.25 -1.16 2.94
N ASN A 111 -0.32 -1.66 2.13
CA ASN A 111 1.03 -2.01 2.57
C ASN A 111 2.14 -1.27 1.83
N TRP A 112 1.82 -0.46 0.83
CA TRP A 112 2.81 0.33 0.09
C TRP A 112 3.50 1.40 0.94
N SER A 113 2.81 1.92 1.96
CA SER A 113 3.36 2.86 2.95
C SER A 113 2.91 2.47 4.36
N ILE A 114 3.76 2.75 5.35
CA ILE A 114 3.45 2.67 6.78
C ILE A 114 2.25 3.57 7.11
N VAL A 115 2.17 4.75 6.47
CA VAL A 115 1.04 5.66 6.61
C VAL A 115 -0.05 5.25 5.64
N ARG A 116 -1.14 4.70 6.19
CA ARG A 116 -2.27 4.23 5.38
C ARG A 116 -2.92 5.39 4.62
N GLY A 117 -3.02 5.21 3.31
CA GLY A 117 -3.78 6.10 2.43
C GLY A 117 -5.29 5.89 2.55
N GLY A 118 -6.06 6.84 2.04
CA GLY A 118 -7.50 6.66 1.92
C GLY A 118 -7.84 5.63 0.83
N THR A 119 -8.98 4.95 0.99
CA THR A 119 -9.43 3.84 0.13
C THR A 119 -10.50 4.28 -0.88
N SER A 120 -10.68 5.58 -1.10
CA SER A 120 -11.68 6.09 -2.05
C SER A 120 -11.35 5.66 -3.48
N SER A 121 -12.38 5.49 -4.32
CA SER A 121 -12.21 5.13 -5.74
C SER A 121 -11.28 6.10 -6.48
N ALA A 122 -11.42 7.40 -6.21
CA ALA A 122 -10.55 8.46 -6.73
C ALA A 122 -9.08 8.25 -6.34
N GLN A 123 -8.80 8.00 -5.06
CA GLN A 123 -7.44 7.75 -4.57
C GLN A 123 -6.85 6.45 -5.14
N LYS A 124 -7.65 5.39 -5.26
CA LYS A 124 -7.21 4.14 -5.92
C LYS A 124 -6.84 4.39 -7.38
N ALA A 125 -7.67 5.13 -8.12
CA ALA A 125 -7.42 5.46 -9.51
C ALA A 125 -6.15 6.29 -9.68
N LEU A 126 -5.94 7.31 -8.82
CA LEU A 126 -4.73 8.11 -8.80
C LEU A 126 -3.49 7.26 -8.49
N PHE A 127 -3.52 6.45 -7.43
CA PHE A 127 -2.39 5.62 -7.01
C PHE A 127 -1.87 4.69 -8.12
N PHE A 128 -2.77 4.00 -8.83
CA PHE A 128 -2.38 3.07 -9.89
C PHE A 128 -2.05 3.74 -11.23
N ASN A 129 -2.65 4.89 -11.55
CA ASN A 129 -2.52 5.50 -12.88
C ASN A 129 -1.60 6.72 -12.94
N LEU A 130 -1.38 7.44 -11.83
CA LEU A 130 -0.65 8.71 -11.82
C LEU A 130 0.75 8.58 -12.42
N ARG A 131 1.52 7.56 -12.03
CA ARG A 131 2.87 7.33 -12.56
C ARG A 131 2.89 7.07 -14.07
N ARG A 132 1.87 6.36 -14.57
CA ARG A 132 1.72 6.07 -16.01
C ARG A 132 1.29 7.32 -16.79
N LEU A 133 0.36 8.11 -16.25
CA LEU A 133 -0.08 9.36 -16.85
C LEU A 133 1.05 10.37 -16.89
N ARG A 134 1.81 10.52 -15.79
CA ARG A 134 3.01 11.36 -15.74
C ARG A 134 4.05 10.95 -16.77
N ALA A 135 4.34 9.65 -16.89
CA ALA A 135 5.27 9.17 -17.92
C ALA A 135 4.78 9.44 -19.36
N ARG A 136 3.47 9.32 -19.61
CA ARG A 136 2.88 9.64 -20.92
C ARG A 136 2.98 11.13 -21.24
N LEU A 137 2.75 11.99 -20.25
CA LEU A 137 2.82 13.45 -20.40
C LEU A 137 4.28 13.94 -20.52
N ALA A 138 5.21 13.32 -19.79
CA ALA A 138 6.63 13.64 -19.84
C ALA A 138 7.31 13.26 -21.18
N ASN A 139 6.71 12.38 -21.97
CA ASN A 139 7.17 12.04 -23.32
C ASN A 139 6.81 13.11 -24.37
N GLY A 140 6.13 14.20 -23.98
CA GLY A 140 5.90 15.36 -24.83
C GLY A 140 7.17 16.20 -25.03
N THR A 141 7.19 17.01 -26.08
CA THR A 141 8.36 17.79 -26.53
C THR A 141 8.82 18.87 -25.55
N GLU A 142 7.98 19.27 -24.59
CA GLU A 142 8.32 20.30 -23.60
C GLU A 142 8.15 19.82 -22.15
N PRO A 143 9.04 20.24 -21.23
CA PRO A 143 8.89 19.99 -19.82
C PRO A 143 7.64 20.71 -19.29
N LEU A 144 6.60 19.93 -19.00
CA LEU A 144 5.36 20.42 -18.40
C LEU A 144 5.60 20.87 -16.95
N SER A 145 4.99 22.00 -16.58
CA SER A 145 4.91 22.42 -15.18
C SER A 145 4.05 21.45 -14.37
N ASN A 146 4.33 21.31 -13.07
CA ASN A 146 3.50 20.49 -12.17
C ASN A 146 2.02 20.94 -12.19
N ALA A 147 1.77 22.24 -12.33
CA ALA A 147 0.41 22.78 -12.39
C ALA A 147 -0.36 22.30 -13.64
N THR A 148 0.29 22.27 -14.80
CA THR A 148 -0.35 21.77 -16.03
C THR A 148 -0.55 20.27 -15.95
N LEU A 149 0.41 19.53 -15.39
CA LEU A 149 0.29 18.09 -15.14
C LEU A 149 -0.90 17.75 -14.24
N TYR A 150 -1.08 18.47 -13.12
CA TYR A 150 -2.17 18.20 -12.19
C TYR A 150 -3.54 18.43 -12.82
N ARG A 151 -3.68 19.48 -13.63
CA ARG A 151 -4.92 19.75 -14.37
C ARG A 151 -5.26 18.65 -15.37
N GLU A 152 -4.29 18.22 -16.19
CA GLU A 152 -4.49 17.14 -17.18
C GLU A 152 -4.86 15.81 -16.51
N VAL A 153 -4.23 15.48 -15.37
CA VAL A 153 -4.55 14.28 -14.60
C VAL A 153 -5.92 14.38 -13.95
N SER A 154 -6.26 15.56 -13.41
CA SER A 154 -7.57 15.88 -12.84
C SER A 154 -8.68 15.65 -13.87
N GLU A 155 -8.53 16.17 -15.09
CA GLU A 155 -9.49 15.99 -16.18
C GLU A 155 -9.58 14.53 -16.65
N ALA A 156 -8.44 13.84 -16.77
CA ALA A 156 -8.42 12.45 -17.21
C ALA A 156 -9.05 11.46 -16.23
N LEU A 157 -8.99 11.74 -14.93
CA LEU A 157 -9.48 10.85 -13.86
C LEU A 157 -10.75 11.35 -13.17
N GLY A 158 -11.17 12.59 -13.42
CA GLY A 158 -12.34 13.20 -12.79
C GLY A 158 -12.16 13.45 -11.29
N VAL A 159 -10.98 13.92 -10.86
CA VAL A 159 -10.60 14.11 -9.46
C VAL A 159 -10.07 15.53 -9.22
N SER A 160 -10.08 16.04 -7.98
CA SER A 160 -9.62 17.41 -7.73
C SER A 160 -8.10 17.58 -7.92
N GLU A 161 -7.65 18.74 -8.40
CA GLU A 161 -6.21 19.04 -8.51
C GLU A 161 -5.49 18.95 -7.14
N ALA A 162 -6.19 19.29 -6.05
CA ALA A 162 -5.67 19.15 -4.69
C ALA A 162 -5.38 17.68 -4.33
N ASP A 163 -6.28 16.76 -4.71
CA ASP A 163 -6.07 15.32 -4.52
C ASP A 163 -4.91 14.80 -5.37
N VAL A 164 -4.75 15.31 -6.60
CA VAL A 164 -3.60 14.96 -7.46
C VAL A 164 -2.30 15.41 -6.82
N ALA A 165 -2.21 16.67 -6.36
CA ALA A 165 -1.02 17.22 -5.73
C ALA A 165 -0.65 16.46 -4.45
N MET A 166 -1.65 16.13 -3.60
CA MET A 166 -1.44 15.32 -2.41
C MET A 166 -0.94 13.92 -2.76
N MET A 167 -1.52 13.27 -3.78
CA MET A 167 -1.06 11.94 -4.20
C MET A 167 0.35 11.98 -4.81
N ASP A 168 0.67 12.99 -5.62
CA ASP A 168 1.99 13.16 -6.22
C ASP A 168 3.07 13.36 -5.15
N SER A 169 2.79 14.19 -4.14
CA SER A 169 3.67 14.36 -2.98
C SER A 169 3.94 13.03 -2.25
N ARG A 170 2.89 12.23 -2.03
CA ARG A 170 3.02 10.90 -1.40
C ARG A 170 3.86 9.95 -2.24
N LEU A 171 3.57 9.83 -3.54
CA LEU A 171 4.28 8.92 -4.44
C LEU A 171 5.73 9.34 -4.73
N SER A 172 6.11 10.59 -4.43
CA SER A 172 7.43 11.13 -4.75
C SER A 172 8.56 10.57 -3.90
N ALA A 173 8.29 10.17 -2.65
CA ALA A 173 9.31 9.64 -1.75
C ALA A 173 8.79 8.40 -1.00
N PRO A 174 9.56 7.29 -0.97
CA PRO A 174 9.22 6.15 -0.14
C PRO A 174 9.42 6.47 1.35
N ASP A 175 8.76 5.71 2.21
CA ASP A 175 9.02 5.76 3.65
C ASP A 175 10.48 5.41 3.93
N SER A 176 11.12 6.17 4.81
CA SER A 176 12.53 6.00 5.13
C SER A 176 12.74 5.78 6.62
N SER A 177 13.60 4.82 6.94
CA SER A 177 13.99 4.55 8.33
C SER A 177 14.79 5.72 8.90
N LEU A 178 14.49 6.06 10.16
CA LEU A 178 15.27 7.01 10.95
C LEU A 178 16.61 6.43 11.39
N ASN A 179 16.74 5.11 11.45
CA ASN A 179 17.99 4.41 11.75
C ASN A 179 18.89 4.24 10.52
N MET A 180 18.52 4.83 9.38
CA MET A 180 19.36 4.76 8.18
C MET A 180 20.62 5.59 8.40
N PRO A 181 21.83 5.04 8.19
CA PRO A 181 23.07 5.78 8.34
C PRO A 181 23.17 6.88 7.28
N ILE A 182 23.75 8.02 7.64
CA ILE A 182 23.98 9.13 6.71
C ILE A 182 25.34 8.95 6.04
N ALA A 183 25.34 8.77 4.71
CA ALA A 183 26.50 8.34 3.93
C ALA A 183 27.73 9.28 3.99
N ASP A 184 27.52 10.57 4.27
CA ASP A 184 28.57 11.59 4.20
C ASP A 184 29.27 11.87 5.55
N VAL A 185 28.84 11.23 6.64
CA VAL A 185 29.43 11.43 7.96
C VAL A 185 30.22 10.17 8.34
N ALA A 186 31.54 10.29 8.47
CA ALA A 186 32.40 9.22 8.97
C ALA A 186 32.05 8.90 10.43
N GLY A 187 31.11 7.96 10.64
CA GLY A 187 30.60 7.55 11.95
C GLY A 187 29.30 6.74 11.86
N SER A 188 28.81 6.27 12.99
CA SER A 188 27.52 5.56 13.13
C SER A 188 26.33 6.52 13.20
N THR A 189 26.42 7.69 12.57
CA THR A 189 25.40 8.74 12.71
C THR A 189 24.14 8.35 11.94
N GLU A 190 23.01 8.32 12.63
CA GLU A 190 21.72 7.95 12.07
C GLU A 190 20.89 9.21 11.79
N ARG A 191 19.84 9.11 10.96
CA ARG A 191 18.96 10.26 10.69
C ARG A 191 18.24 10.76 11.93
N MET A 192 17.94 9.88 12.89
CA MET A 192 17.30 10.26 14.14
C MET A 192 18.11 11.27 14.95
N ASP A 193 19.45 11.26 14.83
CA ASP A 193 20.33 12.16 15.58
C ASP A 193 20.17 13.63 15.19
N PHE A 194 19.57 13.90 14.01
CA PHE A 194 19.34 15.24 13.49
C PHE A 194 17.92 15.76 13.72
N LEU A 195 17.04 14.96 14.33
CA LEU A 195 15.68 15.41 14.65
C LEU A 195 15.73 16.40 15.82
N ILE A 196 15.22 17.59 15.59
CA ILE A 196 15.08 18.62 16.63
C ILE A 196 13.88 18.25 17.49
N SER A 197 14.07 18.25 18.82
CA SER A 197 12.95 18.18 19.76
C SER A 197 12.32 19.55 19.92
N ASP A 198 10.99 19.60 19.88
CA ASP A 198 10.20 20.79 20.22
C ASP A 198 9.98 20.93 21.74
N ASP A 199 10.50 19.99 22.54
CA ASP A 199 10.44 20.08 23.99
C ASP A 199 11.28 21.27 24.51
N PRO A 200 10.80 21.97 25.55
CA PRO A 200 11.53 23.09 26.13
C PRO A 200 12.89 22.64 26.64
N LEU A 201 13.87 23.52 26.51
CA LEU A 201 15.23 23.23 26.94
C LEU A 201 15.27 23.07 28.48
N PRO A 202 16.22 22.30 29.03
CA PRO A 202 16.31 22.08 30.47
C PRO A 202 16.42 23.38 31.29
N ASP A 203 17.09 24.39 30.76
CA ASP A 203 17.21 25.72 31.37
C ASP A 203 15.89 26.50 31.33
N GLU A 204 15.11 26.42 30.25
CA GLU A 204 13.75 26.96 30.17
C GLU A 204 12.82 26.31 31.20
N ILE A 205 12.84 24.97 31.29
CA ILE A 205 12.02 24.22 32.27
C ILE A 205 12.36 24.66 33.70
N VAL A 206 13.64 24.77 34.03
CA VAL A 206 14.09 25.19 35.36
C VAL A 206 13.77 26.66 35.61
N GLY A 207 13.98 27.52 34.60
CA GLY A 207 13.64 28.94 34.63
C GLY A 207 12.17 29.15 34.97
N ASP A 208 11.28 28.53 34.21
CA ASP A 208 9.83 28.60 34.42
C ASP A 208 9.43 28.12 35.82
N LYS A 209 10.00 27.00 36.29
CA LYS A 209 9.73 26.50 37.65
C LYS A 209 10.13 27.50 38.73
N ILE A 210 11.31 28.11 38.61
CA ILE A 210 11.81 29.10 39.57
C ILE A 210 10.95 30.37 39.51
N ASP A 211 10.63 30.84 38.31
CA ASP A 211 9.82 32.03 38.08
C ASP A 211 8.41 31.87 38.65
N VAL A 212 7.76 30.74 38.39
CA VAL A 212 6.44 30.42 38.94
C VAL A 212 6.48 30.38 40.47
N ALA A 213 7.52 29.78 41.06
CA ALA A 213 7.69 29.75 42.51
C ALA A 213 7.87 31.14 43.12
N ARG A 214 8.71 31.99 42.51
CA ARG A 214 8.94 33.38 42.96
C ARG A 214 7.71 34.24 42.81
N ARG A 215 7.04 34.19 41.65
CA ARG A 215 5.78 34.92 41.40
C ARG A 215 4.71 34.52 42.42
N SER A 216 4.61 33.24 42.74
CA SER A 216 3.68 32.74 43.77
C SER A 216 4.01 33.27 45.17
N LEU A 217 5.30 33.33 45.53
CA LEU A 217 5.73 33.91 46.80
C LEU A 217 5.40 35.40 46.88
N TRP A 218 5.81 36.17 45.87
CA TRP A 218 5.54 37.61 45.79
C TRP A 218 4.06 37.93 45.78
N LEU A 219 3.24 37.13 45.08
CA LEU A 219 1.80 37.29 45.09
C LEU A 219 1.24 37.07 46.50
N ARG A 220 1.66 36.00 47.19
CA ARG A 220 1.23 35.73 48.57
C ARG A 220 1.66 36.84 49.53
N GLU A 221 2.86 37.37 49.37
CA GLU A 221 3.34 38.51 50.16
C GLU A 221 2.55 39.78 49.87
N ALA A 222 2.32 40.12 48.60
CA ALA A 222 1.52 41.27 48.21
C ALA A 222 0.08 41.17 48.70
N LEU A 223 -0.52 39.97 48.67
CA LEU A 223 -1.86 39.73 49.20
C LEU A 223 -1.95 39.99 50.72
N ARG A 224 -0.85 39.86 51.48
CA ARG A 224 -0.84 40.21 52.92
C ARG A 224 -0.93 41.70 53.18
N ALA A 225 -0.57 42.54 52.20
CA ALA A 225 -0.70 43.99 52.31
C ALA A 225 -2.13 44.49 52.03
N LEU A 226 -3.03 43.61 51.56
CA LEU A 226 -4.43 43.93 51.35
C LEU A 226 -5.23 43.72 52.64
N ASN A 227 -6.28 44.53 52.81
CA ASN A 227 -7.22 44.37 53.91
C ASN A 227 -8.02 43.06 53.78
N ALA A 228 -8.57 42.55 54.89
CA ALA A 228 -9.23 41.24 54.96
C ALA A 228 -10.57 41.10 54.18
N ARG A 229 -10.91 42.06 53.31
CA ARG A 229 -12.16 42.10 52.54
C ARG A 229 -11.89 41.89 51.06
#